data_AF-A0A3S0KAJ2-F1
#
_entry.id   AF-A0A3S0KAJ2-F1
#
_cell.length_a   1.000
_cell.length_b   1.000
_cell.length_c   1.000
_cell.angle_alpha   90.00
_cell.angle_beta   90.00
_cell.angle_gamma   90.00
#
_symmetry.space_group_name_H-M   'P 1'
#
loop_
_entity.id
_entity.type
_entity.pdbx_description
1 polymer ?
#
loop_
_entity_poly.entity_id
_entity_poly.type
_entity_poly.pdbx_seq_one_letter_code
_entity_poly.pdbx_strand_id
1 'polypeptide(L)'
;MQLLQWFLMGIMFTLGSIGVAYLSTKVKMPWYGWSTVIIGSILVLFGIGWSGASFLEGVAQSGAMALMLMSMPGVLMVVLAYRYFATQIVSKS
;
A
#
# COMPACT_ATOMS: atom_id res chain seq x y z
N MET A 1 23.27 -6.14 1.09
CA MET A 1 21.96 -5.93 1.73
C MET A 1 20.99 -5.08 0.91
N GLN A 2 21.43 -3.99 0.27
CA GLN A 2 20.55 -3.13 -0.54
C GLN A 2 19.85 -3.86 -1.72
N LEU A 3 20.55 -4.75 -2.44
CA LEU A 3 19.93 -5.54 -3.52
C LEU A 3 18.75 -6.38 -3.03
N LEU A 4 18.88 -7.00 -1.85
CA LEU A 4 17.82 -7.81 -1.25
C LEU A 4 16.60 -6.94 -0.88
N GLN A 5 16.83 -5.74 -0.35
CA GLN A 5 15.75 -4.78 -0.08
C GLN A 5 14.99 -4.41 -1.37
N TRP A 6 15.70 -4.04 -2.45
CA TRP A 6 15.06 -3.70 -3.71
C TRP A 6 14.29 -4.87 -4.32
N PHE A 7 14.85 -6.08 -4.23
CA PHE A 7 14.16 -7.30 -4.65
C PHE A 7 12.87 -7.54 -3.86
N LEU A 8 12.91 -7.44 -2.53
CA LEU A 8 11.74 -7.58 -1.66
C LEU A 8 10.70 -6.49 -1.94
N MET A 9 11.13 -5.25 -2.17
CA MET A 9 10.25 -4.15 -2.58
C MET A 9 9.55 -4.44 -3.90
N GLY A 10 10.27 -5.02 -4.88
CA GLY A 10 9.69 -5.50 -6.13
C GLY A 10 8.60 -6.55 -5.89
N ILE A 11 8.88 -7.57 -5.06
CA ILE A 11 7.89 -8.59 -4.69
C ILE A 11 6.65 -7.97 -4.04
N MET A 12 6.83 -7.08 -3.05
CA MET A 12 5.72 -6.43 -2.36
C MET A 12 4.88 -5.57 -3.31
N PHE A 13 5.51 -4.88 -4.25
CA PHE A 13 4.81 -4.11 -5.27
C PHE A 13 4.00 -5.02 -6.20
N THR A 14 4.57 -6.13 -6.67
CA THR A 14 3.86 -7.11 -7.51
C THR A 14 2.68 -7.76 -6.76
N LEU A 15 2.86 -8.14 -5.50
CA LEU A 15 1.77 -8.68 -4.69
C LEU A 15 0.69 -7.62 -4.44
N GLY A 16 1.08 -6.38 -4.19
CA GLY A 16 0.16 -5.25 -4.05
C GLY A 16 -0.66 -5.00 -5.32
N SER A 17 -0.02 -5.00 -6.49
CA SER A 17 -0.71 -4.79 -7.76
C SER A 17 -1.66 -5.94 -8.11
N ILE A 18 -1.26 -7.19 -7.85
CA ILE A 18 -2.14 -8.37 -7.96
C ILE A 18 -3.33 -8.25 -7.01
N GLY A 19 -3.09 -7.83 -5.76
CA GLY A 19 -4.14 -7.63 -4.75
C GLY A 19 -5.17 -6.58 -5.20
N VAL A 20 -4.71 -5.45 -5.71
CA VAL A 20 -5.58 -4.39 -6.25
C VAL A 20 -6.33 -4.86 -7.50
N ALA A 21 -5.67 -5.57 -8.41
CA ALA A 21 -6.28 -6.14 -9.60
C ALA A 21 -7.34 -7.20 -9.26
N TYR A 22 -7.08 -8.05 -8.28
CA TYR A 22 -8.08 -9.00 -7.79
C TYR A 22 -9.27 -8.28 -7.15
N LEU A 23 -9.01 -7.26 -6.33
CA LEU A 23 -10.04 -6.45 -5.70
C LEU A 23 -10.97 -5.80 -6.73
N SER A 24 -10.42 -5.35 -7.87
CA SER A 24 -11.21 -4.70 -8.93
C SER A 24 -12.21 -5.63 -9.62
N THR A 25 -11.95 -6.94 -9.58
CA THR A 25 -12.91 -7.94 -10.08
C THR A 25 -14.03 -8.27 -9.09
N LYS A 26 -13.84 -7.98 -7.80
CA LYS A 26 -14.76 -8.35 -6.71
C LYS A 26 -15.60 -7.20 -6.20
N VAL A 27 -15.10 -5.98 -6.34
CA VAL A 27 -15.69 -4.79 -5.72
C VAL A 27 -15.92 -3.72 -6.77
N LYS A 28 -17.12 -3.14 -6.77
CA LYS A 28 -17.38 -1.91 -7.50
C LYS A 28 -17.08 -0.73 -6.58
N MET A 29 -16.16 0.12 -7.02
CA MET A 29 -15.83 1.39 -6.40
C MET A 29 -15.88 2.50 -7.44
N PRO A 30 -16.26 3.73 -7.05
CA PRO A 30 -16.09 4.89 -7.90
C PRO A 30 -14.60 5.15 -8.17
N TRP A 31 -14.31 5.89 -9.25
CA TRP A 31 -12.93 6.18 -9.68
C TRP A 31 -12.07 6.85 -8.59
N TYR A 32 -12.67 7.71 -7.77
CA TYR A 32 -11.99 8.36 -6.64
C TYR A 32 -11.74 7.42 -5.45
N GLY A 33 -12.54 6.35 -5.31
CA GLY A 33 -12.26 5.27 -4.36
C GLY A 33 -11.01 4.50 -4.77
N TRP A 34 -10.89 4.19 -6.06
CA TRP A 34 -9.70 3.55 -6.63
C TRP A 34 -8.45 4.40 -6.49
N SER A 35 -8.52 5.72 -6.76
CA SER A 35 -7.36 6.60 -6.59
C SER A 35 -6.90 6.61 -5.13
N THR A 36 -7.83 6.64 -4.16
CA THR A 36 -7.53 6.60 -2.73
C THR A 36 -6.83 5.28 -2.33
N VAL A 37 -7.32 4.14 -2.84
CA VAL A 37 -6.70 2.82 -2.59
C VAL A 37 -5.28 2.75 -3.19
N ILE A 38 -5.10 3.24 -4.42
CA ILE A 38 -3.80 3.23 -5.10
C ILE A 38 -2.80 4.13 -4.36
N ILE A 39 -3.19 5.36 -4.03
CA ILE A 39 -2.34 6.33 -3.30
C ILE A 39 -1.97 5.76 -1.93
N GLY A 40 -2.94 5.22 -1.19
CA GLY A 40 -2.68 4.60 0.11
C GLY A 40 -1.72 3.41 0.00
N SER A 41 -1.89 2.56 -1.01
CA SER A 41 -1.00 1.42 -1.24
C SER A 41 0.44 1.86 -1.58
N ILE A 42 0.60 2.90 -2.41
CA ILE A 42 1.91 3.49 -2.72
C ILE A 42 2.55 4.07 -1.45
N LEU A 43 1.80 4.81 -0.62
CA LEU A 43 2.31 5.35 0.64
C LEU A 43 2.80 4.26 1.60
N VAL A 44 2.08 3.15 1.70
CA VAL A 44 2.49 2.00 2.51
C VAL A 44 3.81 1.42 2.02
N LEU A 45 3.89 1.10 0.72
CA LEU A 45 5.09 0.53 0.11
C LEU A 45 6.27 1.50 0.21
N PHE A 46 6.04 2.78 -0.06
CA PHE A 46 7.07 3.80 0.02
C PHE A 46 7.60 3.96 1.44
N GLY A 47 6.74 3.98 2.46
CA GLY A 47 7.16 4.02 3.85
C GLY A 47 7.98 2.80 4.28
N ILE A 48 7.63 1.60 3.81
CA ILE A 48 8.40 0.36 4.07
C ILE A 48 9.78 0.44 3.39
N GLY A 49 9.82 0.85 2.12
CA GLY A 49 11.07 0.99 1.37
C GLY A 49 12.00 2.03 1.98
N TRP A 50 11.46 3.19 2.36
CA TRP A 50 12.20 4.26 3.04
C TRP A 50 12.72 3.80 4.40
N SER A 51 11.90 3.05 5.15
CA SER A 51 12.29 2.50 6.44
C SER A 51 13.47 1.54 6.30
N GLY A 52 13.38 0.58 5.39
CA GLY A 52 14.47 -0.36 5.09
C GLY A 52 15.77 0.36 4.70
N ALA A 53 15.69 1.36 3.82
CA ALA A 53 16.84 2.16 3.41
C ALA A 53 17.46 2.91 4.59
N SER A 54 16.64 3.57 5.41
CA SER A 54 17.09 4.33 6.58
C SER A 54 17.78 3.45 7.62
N PHE A 55 17.32 2.21 7.82
CA PHE A 55 17.99 1.25 8.71
C PHE A 55 19.33 0.80 8.15
N LEU A 56 19.44 0.58 6.84
CA LEU A 56 20.73 0.26 6.20
C LEU A 56 21.74 1.40 6.26
N GLU A 57 21.26 2.64 6.27
CA GLU A 57 22.08 3.86 6.38
C GLU A 57 22.42 4.22 7.85
N GLY A 58 21.91 3.46 8.83
CA GLY A 58 22.16 3.71 10.25
C GLY A 58 21.33 4.86 10.84
N VAL A 59 20.34 5.39 10.09
CA VAL A 59 19.47 6.49 10.51
C VAL A 59 18.09 5.96 10.90
N ALA A 60 18.04 5.12 11.94
CA ALA A 60 16.82 4.45 12.39
C ALA A 60 15.65 5.41 12.68
N GLN A 61 15.95 6.63 13.14
CA GLN A 61 14.94 7.65 13.39
C GLN A 61 14.19 8.08 12.12
N SER A 62 14.89 8.26 10.99
CA SER A 62 14.27 8.53 9.69
C SER A 62 13.34 7.38 9.28
N GLY A 63 13.78 6.15 9.49
CA GLY A 63 12.99 4.96 9.15
C GLY A 63 11.71 4.82 9.98
N ALA A 64 11.76 5.16 11.26
CA ALA A 64 10.58 5.19 12.12
C ALA A 64 9.59 6.29 11.72
N MET A 65 10.10 7.48 11.35
CA MET A 65 9.25 8.58 10.87
C MET A 65 8.55 8.22 9.56
N ALA A 66 9.22 7.54 8.62
CA ALA A 66 8.59 7.09 7.38
C ALA A 66 7.43 6.12 7.62
N LEU A 67 7.57 5.17 8.56
CA LEU A 67 6.48 4.25 8.92
C LEU A 67 5.29 5.00 9.53
N MET A 68 5.55 5.96 10.42
CA MET A 68 4.50 6.71 11.10
C MET A 68 3.79 7.72 10.18
N LEU A 69 4.53 8.41 9.32
CA LEU A 69 3.99 9.50 8.50
C LEU A 69 3.55 9.07 7.10
N MET A 70 4.01 7.92 6.61
CA MET A 70 3.64 7.41 5.28
C MET A 70 2.83 6.11 5.40
N SER A 71 3.37 5.09 6.07
CA SER A 71 2.69 3.78 6.11
C SER A 71 1.41 3.81 6.93
N MET A 72 1.39 4.44 8.11
CA MET A 72 0.18 4.53 8.93
C MET A 72 -0.98 5.24 8.21
N PRO A 73 -0.82 6.48 7.67
CA PRO A 73 -1.90 7.11 6.91
C PRO A 73 -2.22 6.36 5.62
N GLY A 74 -1.24 5.74 4.96
CA GLY A 74 -1.48 4.88 3.80
C GLY A 74 -2.42 3.71 4.11
N VAL A 75 -2.19 3.01 5.23
CA VAL A 75 -3.09 1.94 5.72
C VAL A 75 -4.47 2.50 6.01
N LEU A 76 -4.56 3.63 6.73
CA LEU A 76 -5.85 4.26 7.04
C LEU A 76 -6.61 4.63 5.76
N MET A 77 -5.95 5.20 4.75
CA MET A 77 -6.58 5.54 3.48
C MET A 77 -7.14 4.31 2.78
N VAL A 78 -6.39 3.21 2.70
CA VAL A 78 -6.86 1.96 2.07
C VAL A 78 -8.06 1.39 2.83
N VAL A 79 -7.98 1.32 4.16
CA VAL A 79 -9.04 0.75 5.01
C VAL A 79 -10.31 1.59 4.95
N LEU A 80 -10.20 2.92 5.05
CA LEU A 80 -11.35 3.82 4.99
C LEU A 80 -11.94 3.86 3.57
N ALA A 81 -11.12 3.88 2.52
CA ALA A 81 -11.60 3.81 1.14
C ALA A 81 -12.38 2.52 0.89
N TYR A 82 -11.88 1.40 1.39
CA TYR A 82 -12.61 0.14 1.35
C TYR A 82 -13.93 0.23 2.12
N ARG A 83 -13.91 0.70 3.36
CA ARG A 83 -15.11 0.75 4.20
C ARG A 83 -16.22 1.65 3.65
N TYR A 84 -15.87 2.81 3.09
CA TYR A 84 -16.85 3.81 2.67
C TYR A 84 -17.23 3.74 1.19
N PHE A 85 -16.33 3.27 0.33
CA PHE A 85 -16.56 3.26 -1.12
C PHE A 85 -16.75 1.87 -1.70
N ALA A 86 -16.35 0.79 -1.01
CA ALA A 86 -16.62 -0.56 -1.48
C ALA A 86 -18.12 -0.84 -1.40
N THR A 87 -18.77 -0.90 -2.56
CA THR A 87 -20.14 -1.43 -2.63
C THR A 87 -20.04 -2.90 -2.98
N GLN A 88 -20.49 -3.79 -2.08
CA GLN A 88 -20.55 -5.23 -2.29
C GLN A 88 -21.63 -5.54 -3.34
N ILE A 89 -21.28 -5.56 -4.63
CA ILE A 89 -22.17 -6.06 -5.68
C ILE A 89 -21.38 -6.85 -6.71
N VAL A 90 -21.08 -8.12 -6.39
CA VAL A 90 -21.09 -9.21 -7.38
C VAL A 90 -21.57 -10.48 -6.67
N SER A 91 -22.88 -10.60 -6.47
CA SER A 91 -23.51 -11.92 -6.45
C SER A 91 -23.48 -12.43 -7.89
N LYS A 92 -22.57 -13.37 -8.20
CA LYS A 92 -22.77 -14.22 -9.38
C LYS A 92 -23.79 -15.28 -8.94
N SER A 93 -25.02 -15.15 -9.42
CA SER A 93 -25.98 -16.25 -9.50
C SER A 93 -25.41 -17.39 -10.34
#